data_AF-D5EGR7-F1
#
_entry.id   AF-D5EGR7-F1
#
_cell.length_a   1.000
_cell.length_b   1.000
_cell.length_c   1.000
_cell.angle_alpha   90.00
_cell.angle_beta   90.00
_cell.angle_gamma   90.00
#
_symmetry.space_group_name_H-M   'P 1'
#
loop_
_entity.id
_entity.type
_entity.pdbx_description
1 polymer ?
#
loop_
_entity_poly.entity_id
_entity_poly.type
_entity_poly.pdbx_seq_one_letter_code
_entity_poly.pdbx_strand_id
1 'polypeptide(L)'
;MPLSMEFSPQALHGLSHREIGDHTDAMSLLVEVAEPMIDRIRGITDEYLLMTGRDEFVMKAGEHKLLYAPIDERGWPIDVRVGRHSSTFQKMLEFYSLEAPDRPIVISGVPGYTEVIENTLGAYFHDPKQAPPEKVFYD
;
A
#
# COMPACT_ATOMS: atom_id res chain seq x y z
N MET A 1 6.18 -2.71 -16.40
CA MET A 1 5.32 -3.91 -16.38
C MET A 1 4.06 -3.58 -17.15
N PRO A 2 3.72 -4.28 -18.24
CA PRO A 2 2.39 -4.13 -18.83
C PRO A 2 1.33 -4.54 -17.80
N LEU A 3 0.19 -3.85 -17.78
CA LEU A 3 -0.99 -4.26 -17.01
C LEU A 3 -1.47 -5.60 -17.60
N SER A 4 -1.41 -6.66 -16.81
CA SER A 4 -1.87 -8.00 -17.20
C SER A 4 -3.19 -8.31 -16.49
N MET A 5 -4.19 -8.80 -17.21
CA MET A 5 -5.40 -9.37 -16.62
C MET A 5 -5.13 -10.84 -16.31
N GLU A 6 -5.24 -11.23 -15.03
CA GLU A 6 -5.19 -12.63 -14.61
C GLU A 6 -6.60 -13.19 -14.48
N PHE A 7 -6.82 -14.41 -14.95
CA PHE A 7 -8.08 -15.13 -14.72
C PHE A 7 -8.19 -15.53 -13.24
N SER A 8 -9.39 -15.45 -12.67
CA SER A 8 -9.71 -15.96 -11.35
C SER A 8 -9.66 -17.49 -11.32
N PRO A 9 -8.66 -18.11 -10.66
CA PRO A 9 -8.55 -19.56 -10.67
C PRO A 9 -9.58 -20.17 -9.73
N GLN A 10 -10.30 -21.21 -10.18
CA GLN A 10 -11.31 -21.89 -9.36
C GLN A 10 -10.79 -22.43 -8.02
N ALA A 11 -9.51 -22.81 -7.99
CA ALA A 11 -8.86 -23.30 -6.77
C ALA A 11 -8.62 -22.21 -5.72
N LEU A 12 -8.74 -20.93 -6.08
CA LEU A 12 -8.58 -19.78 -5.20
C LEU A 12 -9.91 -19.11 -4.87
N HIS A 13 -11.03 -19.80 -5.10
CA HIS A 13 -12.33 -19.30 -4.71
C HIS A 13 -12.40 -19.02 -3.21
N GLY A 14 -13.00 -17.90 -2.82
CA GLY A 14 -13.00 -17.36 -1.46
C GLY A 14 -11.89 -16.34 -1.17
N LEU A 15 -10.96 -16.11 -2.10
CA LEU A 15 -10.00 -15.00 -2.02
C LEU A 15 -10.59 -13.75 -2.70
N SER A 16 -11.06 -12.82 -1.88
CA SER A 16 -11.99 -11.74 -2.24
C SER A 16 -11.60 -10.92 -3.48
N HIS A 17 -10.35 -10.47 -3.60
CA HIS A 17 -9.97 -9.52 -4.65
C HIS A 17 -10.02 -10.08 -6.08
N ARG A 18 -10.01 -11.41 -6.26
CA ARG A 18 -10.01 -12.05 -7.58
C ARG A 18 -11.43 -12.29 -8.09
N GLU A 19 -12.36 -12.68 -7.22
CA GLU A 19 -13.70 -13.09 -7.63
C GLU A 19 -14.75 -11.98 -7.69
N ILE A 20 -14.46 -10.81 -7.10
CA ILE A 20 -15.44 -9.71 -7.05
C ILE A 20 -15.92 -9.33 -8.46
N GLY A 21 -15.03 -9.30 -9.45
CA GLY A 21 -15.39 -8.99 -10.84
C GLY A 21 -16.15 -10.11 -11.56
N ASP A 22 -16.06 -11.36 -11.09
CA ASP A 22 -16.76 -12.49 -11.71
C ASP A 22 -18.24 -12.58 -11.29
N HIS A 23 -18.56 -11.99 -10.13
CA HIS A 23 -19.88 -12.09 -9.50
C HIS A 23 -20.57 -10.74 -9.28
N THR A 24 -19.93 -9.62 -9.62
CA THR A 24 -20.49 -8.27 -9.48
C THR A 24 -20.03 -7.36 -10.62
N ASP A 25 -20.73 -6.25 -10.83
CA ASP A 25 -20.29 -5.17 -11.74
C ASP A 25 -19.23 -4.26 -11.10
N ALA A 26 -18.60 -4.67 -9.99
CA ALA A 26 -17.62 -3.85 -9.30
C ALA A 26 -16.27 -3.88 -10.02
N MET A 27 -15.66 -2.70 -10.14
CA MET A 27 -14.27 -2.58 -10.58
C MET A 27 -13.33 -3.04 -9.45
N SER A 28 -12.62 -4.14 -9.67
CA SER A 28 -11.59 -4.63 -8.74
C SER A 28 -10.23 -4.03 -9.10
N LEU A 29 -9.62 -3.31 -8.16
CA LEU A 29 -8.28 -2.73 -8.31
C LEU A 29 -7.40 -3.24 -7.17
N LEU A 30 -6.18 -3.65 -7.52
CA LEU A 30 -5.14 -4.02 -6.58
C LEU A 30 -3.97 -3.07 -6.76
N VAL A 31 -3.48 -2.53 -5.64
CA VAL A 31 -2.30 -1.66 -5.61
C VAL A 31 -1.30 -2.30 -4.68
N GLU A 32 -0.06 -2.33 -5.12
CA GLU A 32 1.08 -2.75 -4.31
C GLU A 32 2.17 -1.69 -4.37
N VAL A 33 2.94 -1.61 -3.30
CA VAL A 33 4.18 -0.85 -3.22
C VAL A 33 5.29 -1.82 -2.86
N ALA A 34 6.52 -1.52 -3.28
CA ALA A 34 7.66 -2.35 -2.92
C ALA A 34 7.81 -2.41 -1.40
N GLU A 35 7.94 -3.63 -0.89
CA GLU A 35 8.08 -3.92 0.54
C GLU A 35 9.09 -5.05 0.77
N PRO A 36 10.28 -4.75 1.34
CA PRO A 36 11.28 -5.77 1.66
C PRO A 36 10.82 -6.82 2.68
N MET A 37 9.95 -6.47 3.63
CA MET A 37 9.43 -7.34 4.69
C MET A 37 8.59 -8.51 4.15
N ILE A 38 8.16 -8.49 2.90
CA ILE A 38 7.46 -9.63 2.27
C ILE A 38 8.35 -10.42 1.31
N ASP A 39 9.59 -9.96 1.06
CA ASP A 39 10.52 -10.66 0.18
C ASP A 39 11.03 -11.95 0.84
N ARG A 40 11.22 -13.00 0.03
CA ARG A 40 11.67 -14.31 0.49
C ARG A 40 13.12 -14.30 0.99
N ILE A 41 13.96 -13.41 0.47
CA ILE A 41 15.40 -13.38 0.80
C ILE A 41 15.74 -12.45 1.96
N ARG A 42 14.77 -11.72 2.51
CA ARG A 42 14.98 -10.77 3.61
C ARG A 42 15.58 -11.45 4.85
N GLY A 43 16.22 -10.65 5.69
CA GLY A 43 16.70 -11.03 7.00
C GLY A 43 15.58 -11.09 8.06
N ILE A 44 15.87 -10.56 9.24
CA ILE A 44 14.95 -10.59 10.38
C ILE A 44 13.72 -9.74 10.09
N THR A 45 12.54 -10.27 10.41
CA THR A 45 11.28 -9.54 10.33
C THR A 45 11.02 -8.86 11.68
N ASP A 46 11.34 -7.58 11.76
CA ASP A 46 11.18 -6.76 12.96
C ASP A 46 10.60 -5.36 12.64
N GLU A 47 10.44 -4.54 13.69
CA GLU A 47 10.00 -3.15 13.57
C GLU A 47 10.95 -2.33 12.71
N TYR A 48 12.27 -2.55 12.79
CA TYR A 48 13.23 -1.79 11.99
C TYR A 48 13.01 -2.02 10.49
N LEU A 49 12.89 -3.28 10.08
CA LEU A 49 12.60 -3.64 8.70
C LEU A 49 11.25 -3.07 8.26
N LEU A 50 10.21 -3.20 9.10
CA LEU A 50 8.90 -2.64 8.81
C LEU A 50 8.97 -1.12 8.65
N MET A 51 9.62 -0.39 9.54
CA MET A 51 9.58 1.07 9.52
C MET A 51 10.44 1.67 8.42
N THR A 52 11.62 1.07 8.17
CA THR A 52 12.60 1.63 7.24
C THR A 52 12.54 1.01 5.84
N GLY A 53 12.03 -0.21 5.72
CA GLY A 53 12.15 -1.01 4.50
C GLY A 53 13.62 -1.17 4.08
N ARG A 54 14.54 -1.37 5.03
CA ARG A 54 15.95 -1.61 4.74
C ARG A 54 16.35 -3.00 5.15
N ASP A 55 16.82 -3.78 4.18
CA ASP A 55 17.29 -5.14 4.38
C ASP A 55 18.55 -5.40 3.54
N GLU A 56 19.61 -5.91 4.19
CA GLU A 56 20.91 -6.13 3.54
C GLU A 56 20.86 -7.15 2.40
N PHE A 57 20.06 -8.20 2.55
CA PHE A 57 19.95 -9.27 1.55
C PHE A 57 19.15 -8.81 0.34
N VAL A 58 18.05 -8.09 0.58
CA VAL A 58 17.24 -7.51 -0.50
C VAL A 58 18.04 -6.45 -1.26
N MET A 59 18.74 -5.54 -0.57
CA MET A 59 19.62 -4.56 -1.22
C MET A 59 20.71 -5.25 -2.03
N LYS A 60 21.30 -6.34 -1.50
CA LYS A 60 22.29 -7.13 -2.24
C LYS A 60 21.72 -7.72 -3.52
N ALA A 61 20.50 -8.25 -3.50
CA ALA A 61 19.83 -8.70 -4.71
C ALA A 61 19.55 -7.57 -5.71
N GLY A 62 19.27 -6.36 -5.21
CA GLY A 62 19.15 -5.13 -6.00
C GLY A 62 20.43 -4.79 -6.77
N GLU A 63 21.59 -4.85 -6.12
CA GLU A 63 22.91 -4.66 -6.77
C GLU A 63 23.11 -5.63 -7.95
N HIS A 64 22.60 -6.86 -7.81
CA HIS A 64 22.67 -7.90 -8.83
C HIS A 64 21.53 -7.83 -9.87
N LYS A 65 20.67 -6.80 -9.82
CA LYS A 65 19.53 -6.60 -10.73
C LYS A 65 18.52 -7.75 -10.71
N LEU A 66 18.32 -8.36 -9.55
CA LEU A 66 17.40 -9.49 -9.35
C LEU A 66 16.00 -9.05 -8.88
N LEU A 67 15.79 -7.75 -8.67
CA LEU A 67 14.53 -7.20 -8.16
C LEU A 67 13.72 -6.53 -9.26
N TYR A 68 12.39 -6.61 -9.15
CA TYR A 68 11.46 -5.87 -10.02
C TYR A 68 11.36 -4.38 -9.66
N ALA A 69 11.57 -4.04 -8.39
CA ALA A 69 11.60 -2.68 -7.89
C ALA A 69 13.02 -2.32 -7.41
N PRO A 70 13.48 -1.07 -7.61
CA PRO A 70 14.76 -0.64 -7.07
C PRO A 70 14.68 -0.57 -5.54
N ILE A 71 15.58 -1.28 -4.87
CA ILE A 71 15.73 -1.26 -3.42
C ILE A 71 17.22 -1.01 -3.15
N ASP A 72 17.53 0.19 -2.67
CA ASP A 72 18.88 0.67 -2.36
C ASP A 72 18.99 1.05 -0.88
N GLU A 73 20.08 1.71 -0.47
CA GLU A 73 20.35 2.08 0.92
C GLU A 73 19.31 3.03 1.52
N ARG A 74 18.48 3.67 0.69
CA ARG A 74 17.37 4.52 1.18
C ARG A 74 16.25 3.65 1.76
N GLY A 75 16.10 2.42 1.25
CA GLY A 75 15.04 1.50 1.61
C GLY A 75 13.66 1.93 1.09
N TRP A 76 12.62 1.35 1.67
CA TRP A 76 11.22 1.71 1.45
C TRP A 76 10.53 2.09 2.76
N PRO A 77 10.79 3.31 3.29
CA PRO A 77 10.21 3.75 4.56
C PRO A 77 8.68 3.73 4.56
N ILE A 78 8.07 3.46 5.71
CA ILE A 78 6.61 3.38 5.85
C ILE A 78 5.88 4.64 5.34
N ASP A 79 6.45 5.83 5.58
CA ASP A 79 5.87 7.09 5.10
C ASP A 79 5.80 7.16 3.57
N VAL A 80 6.83 6.66 2.88
CA VAL A 80 6.87 6.56 1.41
C VAL A 80 5.83 5.57 0.93
N ARG A 81 5.73 4.40 1.57
CA ARG A 81 4.78 3.35 1.19
C ARG A 81 3.34 3.82 1.36
N VAL A 82 2.99 4.39 2.51
CA VAL A 82 1.64 4.90 2.78
C VAL A 82 1.32 6.12 1.94
N GLY A 83 2.25 7.07 1.81
CA GLY A 83 2.05 8.25 0.96
C GLY A 83 1.76 7.89 -0.49
N ARG A 84 2.47 6.88 -1.04
CA ARG A 84 2.21 6.39 -2.41
C ARG A 84 0.85 5.73 -2.54
N HIS A 85 0.48 4.88 -1.58
CA HIS A 85 -0.84 4.25 -1.59
C HIS A 85 -1.96 5.27 -1.48
N SER A 86 -1.86 6.23 -0.56
CA SER A 86 -2.84 7.30 -0.39
C SER A 86 -3.03 8.10 -1.68
N SER A 87 -1.94 8.58 -2.29
CA SER A 87 -2.04 9.32 -3.56
C SER A 87 -2.54 8.46 -4.72
N THR A 88 -2.16 7.19 -4.78
CA THR A 88 -2.65 6.27 -5.83
C THR A 88 -4.15 6.07 -5.71
N PHE A 89 -4.65 5.84 -4.49
CA PHE A 89 -6.07 5.71 -4.21
C PHE A 89 -6.86 6.96 -4.59
N GLN A 90 -6.38 8.14 -4.18
CA GLN A 90 -7.01 9.42 -4.58
C GLN A 90 -7.06 9.57 -6.10
N LYS A 91 -5.96 9.22 -6.80
CA LYS A 91 -5.89 9.33 -8.26
C LYS A 91 -6.81 8.33 -8.96
N MET A 92 -7.00 7.13 -8.40
CA MET A 92 -7.97 6.15 -8.90
C MET A 92 -9.40 6.70 -8.84
N LEU A 93 -9.78 7.36 -7.74
CA LEU A 93 -11.11 7.95 -7.61
C LEU A 93 -11.30 9.14 -8.57
N GLU A 94 -10.26 9.94 -8.79
CA GLU A 94 -10.28 11.02 -9.78
C GLU A 94 -10.50 10.47 -11.19
N PHE A 95 -9.75 9.44 -11.60
CA PHE A 95 -9.92 8.80 -12.91
C PHE A 95 -11.29 8.12 -13.05
N TYR A 96 -11.76 7.41 -12.01
CA TYR A 96 -13.09 6.83 -12.03
C TYR A 96 -14.17 7.90 -12.24
N SER A 97 -14.07 9.04 -11.55
CA SER A 97 -15.03 10.13 -11.68
C SER A 97 -14.95 10.84 -13.03
N LEU A 98 -13.79 10.81 -13.70
CA LEU A 98 -13.63 11.32 -15.06
C LEU A 98 -14.34 10.41 -16.08
N GLU A 99 -14.21 9.09 -15.92
CA GLU A 99 -14.82 8.10 -16.83
C GLU A 99 -16.32 7.90 -16.55
N ALA A 100 -16.78 8.10 -15.32
CA ALA A 100 -18.17 7.99 -14.89
C ALA A 100 -18.68 9.34 -14.32
N PRO A 101 -18.84 10.39 -15.16
CA PRO A 101 -19.19 11.73 -14.70
C PRO A 101 -20.60 11.84 -14.09
N ASP A 102 -21.47 10.87 -14.34
CA ASP A 102 -22.79 10.74 -13.72
C ASP A 102 -22.74 10.19 -12.29
N ARG A 103 -21.62 9.57 -11.90
CA ARG A 103 -21.43 8.91 -10.60
C ARG A 103 -20.06 9.27 -9.97
N PRO A 104 -19.74 10.56 -9.78
CA PRO A 104 -18.44 10.96 -9.26
C PRO A 104 -18.26 10.55 -7.80
N ILE A 105 -17.02 10.22 -7.43
CA ILE A 105 -16.61 9.98 -6.05
C ILE A 105 -15.72 11.14 -5.61
N VAL A 106 -16.15 11.84 -4.56
CA VAL A 106 -15.41 12.97 -3.98
C VAL A 106 -15.02 12.60 -2.56
N ILE A 107 -13.72 12.74 -2.27
CA ILE A 107 -13.15 12.57 -0.93
C ILE A 107 -12.38 13.83 -0.53
N SER A 108 -12.32 14.11 0.76
CA SER A 108 -11.61 15.26 1.31
C SER A 108 -10.93 14.87 2.63
N GLY A 109 -9.91 15.66 3.03
CA GLY A 109 -9.16 15.41 4.27
C GLY A 109 -8.26 14.17 4.24
N VAL A 110 -7.92 13.66 3.05
CA VAL A 110 -7.01 12.52 2.87
C VAL A 110 -5.65 13.03 2.42
N PRO A 111 -4.55 12.77 3.16
CA PRO A 111 -3.25 13.36 2.86
C PRO A 111 -2.63 12.75 1.61
N GLY A 112 -2.08 13.58 0.73
CA GLY A 112 -1.29 13.12 -0.41
C GLY A 112 0.12 12.68 -0.02
N TYR A 113 0.88 12.16 -0.99
CA TYR A 113 2.27 11.74 -0.81
C TYR A 113 3.13 12.82 -0.16
N THR A 114 3.11 14.05 -0.71
CA THR A 114 3.93 15.16 -0.20
C THR A 114 3.61 15.46 1.27
N GLU A 115 2.33 15.52 1.63
CA GLU A 115 1.91 15.80 3.01
C GLU A 115 2.35 14.69 3.97
N VAL A 116 2.22 13.41 3.57
CA VAL A 116 2.68 12.28 4.39
C VAL A 116 4.19 12.31 4.60
N ILE A 117 4.97 12.65 3.57
CA ILE A 117 6.44 12.74 3.69
C ILE A 117 6.84 13.92 4.58
N GLU A 118 6.17 15.06 4.49
CA GLU A 118 6.48 16.25 5.27
C GLU A 118 6.07 16.12 6.74
N ASN A 119 4.91 15.50 7.02
CA ASN A 119 4.36 15.40 8.36
C ASN A 119 4.69 14.09 9.07
N THR A 120 5.19 13.08 8.35
CA THR A 120 5.27 11.66 8.75
C THR A 120 3.89 11.03 8.94
N LEU A 121 3.79 9.70 8.81
CA LEU A 121 2.54 8.96 8.96
C LEU A 121 1.93 9.13 10.36
N GLY A 122 2.76 9.21 11.40
CA GLY A 122 2.31 9.30 12.78
C GLY A 122 1.45 10.53 13.08
N ALA A 123 1.60 11.62 12.31
CA ALA A 123 0.80 12.84 12.47
C ALA A 123 -0.70 12.64 12.19
N TYR A 124 -1.06 11.56 11.49
CA TYR A 124 -2.44 11.24 11.13
C TYR A 124 -3.08 10.22 12.08
N PHE A 125 -2.34 9.71 13.06
CA PHE A 125 -2.87 8.78 14.05
C PHE A 125 -3.52 9.52 15.20
N HIS A 126 -4.60 8.94 15.75
CA HIS A 126 -5.19 9.42 16.98
C HIS A 126 -4.22 9.19 18.15
N ASP A 127 -4.05 10.20 19.00
CA ASP A 127 -3.33 10.04 20.26
C ASP A 127 -4.22 9.28 21.25
N PRO A 128 -3.85 8.03 21.65
CA PRO A 128 -4.66 7.25 22.58
C PRO A 128 -4.83 7.95 23.94
N LYS A 129 -3.91 8.84 24.33
CA LYS A 129 -4.01 9.61 25.59
C LYS A 129 -5.14 10.64 25.56
N GLN A 130 -5.61 11.01 24.37
CA GLN A 130 -6.69 11.97 24.16
C GLN A 130 -8.03 11.26 23.86
N ALA A 131 -8.02 9.95 23.66
CA ALA A 131 -9.22 9.16 23.40
C ALA A 131 -9.97 8.84 24.70
N PRO A 132 -11.31 8.65 24.65
CA PRO A 132 -12.07 8.15 25.79
C PRO A 132 -11.49 6.81 26.30
N PRO A 133 -11.21 6.65 27.61
CA PRO A 133 -10.55 5.45 28.13
C PRO A 133 -11.22 4.13 27.75
N GLU A 134 -12.54 4.12 27.62
CA GLU A 134 -13.36 2.96 27.22
C GLU A 134 -13.19 2.55 25.75
N LYS A 135 -12.51 3.36 24.94
CA LYS A 135 -12.19 3.10 23.52
C LYS A 135 -10.72 2.77 23.28
N VAL A 136 -9.89 2.75 24.33
CA VAL A 136 -8.47 2.40 24.23
C VAL A 136 -8.30 0.96 24.71
N PHE A 137 -7.86 0.09 23.82
CA PHE A 137 -7.59 -1.32 24.10
C PHE A 137 -6.08 -1.55 24.03
N TYR A 138 -5.56 -2.35 24.96
CA TYR A 138 -4.19 -2.82 24.95
C TYR A 138 -4.21 -4.33 24.71
N ASP A 139 -3.28 -4.82 23.89
CA ASP A 139 -3.02 -6.26 23.72
C ASP A 139 -2.35 -6.88 24.97
#